data_AF-A0A531IWM4-F1
#
_entry.id   AF-A0A531IWM4-F1
#
_cell.length_a   1.000
_cell.length_b   1.000
_cell.length_c   1.000
_cell.angle_alpha   90.00
_cell.angle_beta   90.00
_cell.angle_gamma   90.00
#
_symmetry.space_group_name_H-M   'P 1'
#
loop_
_entity.id
_entity.type
_entity.pdbx_description
1 polymer ?
#
loop_
_entity_poly.entity_id
_entity_poly.type
_entity_poly.pdbx_seq_one_letter_code
_entity_poly.pdbx_strand_id
1 'polypeptide(L)'
;GGSQTMRLVEAQPVPTAFVPAPEPVVEAPAVPVKSLADIAALADSNRDIAFKVLIKRCVRLVRVEPGRLDVSLTEDAPKMLLNDLTAKLRAWTGRNWLVSLSKE
;
A
#
# COMPACT_ATOMS: atom_id res chain seq x y z
N GLY A 1 -39.59 7.35 64.70
CA GLY A 1 -40.61 7.40 63.64
C GLY A 1 -40.77 8.85 63.21
N GLY A 2 -40.94 9.09 61.91
CA GLY A 2 -41.17 10.43 61.39
C GLY A 2 -40.20 10.81 60.28
N SER A 3 -40.58 10.44 59.08
CA SER A 3 -39.94 10.66 57.79
C SER A 3 -40.02 12.13 57.34
N GLN A 4 -38.95 12.66 56.74
CA GLN A 4 -38.98 13.67 55.66
C GLN A 4 -37.71 13.46 54.81
N THR A 5 -37.70 12.78 53.66
CA THR A 5 -38.14 13.18 52.31
C THR A 5 -37.63 14.56 51.85
N MET A 6 -36.39 14.63 51.37
CA MET A 6 -35.99 15.61 50.37
C MET A 6 -35.13 14.97 49.28
N ARG A 7 -35.81 14.73 48.17
CA ARG A 7 -35.33 14.61 46.79
C ARG A 7 -34.10 15.47 46.52
N LEU A 8 -33.01 14.84 46.06
CA LEU A 8 -32.20 15.40 44.98
C LEU A 8 -31.78 14.28 44.04
N VAL A 9 -32.32 14.38 42.83
CA VAL A 9 -31.96 13.62 41.65
C VAL A 9 -30.57 14.09 41.24
N GLU A 10 -29.55 13.26 41.43
CA GLU A 10 -28.31 13.41 40.66
C GLU A 10 -28.44 12.50 39.44
N ALA A 11 -28.83 13.14 38.35
CA ALA A 11 -28.74 12.57 37.01
C ALA A 11 -27.29 12.15 36.80
N GLN A 12 -27.06 10.85 36.67
CA GLN A 12 -25.79 10.32 36.17
C GLN A 12 -25.54 10.97 34.79
N PRO A 13 -24.49 11.77 34.58
CA PRO A 13 -24.04 12.02 33.23
C PRO A 13 -23.49 10.68 32.75
N VAL A 14 -24.27 9.99 31.93
CA VAL A 14 -23.71 8.91 31.11
C VAL A 14 -22.54 9.56 30.37
N PRO A 15 -21.28 9.13 30.58
CA PRO A 15 -20.25 9.56 29.67
C PRO A 15 -20.72 9.01 28.34
N THR A 16 -21.10 9.91 27.43
CA THR A 16 -21.29 9.57 26.03
C THR A 16 -19.96 8.95 25.64
N ALA A 17 -19.95 7.62 25.57
CA ALA A 17 -18.86 6.90 24.98
C ALA A 17 -18.87 7.39 23.55
N PHE A 18 -18.00 8.38 23.30
CA PHE A 18 -17.61 8.78 21.98
C PHE A 18 -16.97 7.52 21.40
N VAL A 19 -17.79 6.69 20.77
CA VAL A 19 -17.33 5.69 19.83
C VAL A 19 -16.84 6.53 18.66
N PRO A 20 -15.52 6.76 18.49
CA PRO A 20 -15.07 7.22 17.19
C PRO A 20 -15.61 6.17 16.22
N ALA A 21 -16.42 6.63 15.27
CA ALA A 21 -16.78 5.84 14.10
C ALA A 21 -15.50 5.15 13.63
N PRO A 22 -15.53 3.86 13.27
CA PRO A 22 -14.36 3.23 12.70
C PRO A 22 -14.00 4.10 11.49
N GLU A 23 -12.92 4.86 11.62
CA GLU A 23 -12.20 5.38 10.47
C GLU A 23 -12.12 4.17 9.54
N PRO A 24 -12.60 4.27 8.29
CA PRO A 24 -12.43 3.17 7.37
C PRO A 24 -10.95 2.88 7.44
N VAL A 25 -10.62 1.70 7.99
CA VAL A 25 -9.31 1.13 7.90
C VAL A 25 -9.05 1.28 6.42
N VAL A 26 -8.11 2.18 6.10
CA VAL A 26 -7.59 2.27 4.76
C VAL A 26 -6.92 0.93 4.61
N GLU A 27 -7.70 -0.11 4.26
CA GLU A 27 -7.26 -1.28 3.56
C GLU A 27 -6.46 -0.65 2.45
N ALA A 28 -5.14 -0.61 2.65
CA ALA A 28 -4.21 0.05 1.75
C ALA A 28 -4.66 -0.37 0.37
N PRO A 29 -5.24 0.56 -0.42
CA PRO A 29 -6.12 0.19 -1.53
C PRO A 29 -5.25 -0.68 -2.39
N ALA A 30 -5.59 -1.97 -2.47
CA ALA A 30 -4.69 -3.00 -2.96
C ALA A 30 -4.08 -2.53 -4.27
N VAL A 31 -2.87 -1.94 -4.20
CA VAL A 31 -2.50 -0.92 -5.19
C VAL A 31 -2.50 -1.65 -6.51
N PRO A 32 -3.46 -1.37 -7.40
CA PRO A 32 -3.67 -2.26 -8.51
C PRO A 32 -2.63 -1.85 -9.53
N VAL A 33 -1.46 -2.47 -9.41
CA VAL A 33 -0.37 -2.31 -10.37
C VAL A 33 -0.79 -3.03 -11.64
N LYS A 34 -1.41 -2.28 -12.55
CA LYS A 34 -1.88 -2.74 -13.88
C LYS A 34 -1.17 -2.01 -15.02
N SER A 35 -0.22 -1.13 -14.72
CA SER A 35 0.47 -0.33 -15.73
C SER A 35 1.80 0.21 -15.20
N LEU A 36 2.70 0.55 -16.12
CA LEU A 36 3.98 1.20 -15.80
C LEU A 36 3.77 2.53 -15.03
N ALA A 37 2.68 3.25 -15.32
CA ALA A 37 2.32 4.47 -14.61
C ALA A 37 2.11 4.23 -13.10
N ASP A 38 1.54 3.08 -12.73
CA ASP A 38 1.30 2.71 -11.34
C ASP A 38 2.63 2.39 -10.62
N ILE A 39 3.51 1.63 -11.28
CA ILE A 39 4.88 1.38 -10.80
C ILE A 39 5.65 2.70 -10.64
N ALA A 40 5.52 3.62 -11.61
CA ALA A 40 6.16 4.93 -11.56
C ALA A 40 5.62 5.79 -10.41
N ALA A 41 4.30 5.75 -10.15
CA ALA A 41 3.67 6.44 -9.04
C ALA A 41 4.10 5.85 -7.68
N LEU A 42 4.27 4.54 -7.59
CA LEU A 42 4.80 3.87 -6.41
C LEU A 42 6.26 4.25 -6.15
N ALA A 43 7.10 4.26 -7.20
CA ALA A 43 8.48 4.73 -7.10
C ALA A 43 8.56 6.21 -6.69
N ASP A 44 7.65 7.04 -7.19
CA ASP A 44 7.54 8.47 -6.85
C ASP A 44 7.11 8.66 -5.39
N SER A 45 6.08 7.93 -4.94
CA SER A 45 5.59 7.95 -3.55
C SER A 45 6.66 7.51 -2.55
N ASN A 46 7.54 6.60 -2.95
CA ASN A 46 8.67 6.14 -2.13
C ASN A 46 9.91 7.02 -2.27
N ARG A 47 9.85 8.12 -3.05
CA ARG A 47 10.97 9.04 -3.34
C ARG A 47 12.21 8.33 -3.90
N ASP A 48 11.98 7.24 -4.63
CA ASP A 48 13.02 6.37 -5.18
C ASP A 48 13.33 6.78 -6.63
N ILE A 49 13.89 7.99 -6.79
CA ILE A 49 14.11 8.60 -8.12
C ILE A 49 15.12 7.79 -8.95
N ALA A 50 16.19 7.29 -8.31
CA ALA A 50 17.19 6.45 -8.96
C ALA A 50 16.54 5.18 -9.52
N PHE A 51 15.68 4.53 -8.73
CA PHE A 51 14.91 3.39 -9.18
C PHE A 51 14.00 3.77 -10.33
N LYS A 52 13.19 4.82 -10.22
CA LYS A 52 12.32 5.33 -11.30
C LYS A 52 13.05 5.54 -12.62
N VAL A 53 14.26 6.10 -12.59
CA VAL A 53 15.08 6.28 -13.81
C VAL A 53 15.57 4.92 -14.33
N LEU A 54 16.04 4.06 -13.44
CA LEU A 54 16.58 2.74 -13.79
C LEU A 54 15.50 1.81 -14.34
N ILE A 55 14.28 1.79 -13.78
CA ILE A 55 13.14 1.11 -14.40
C ILE A 55 12.76 1.73 -15.74
N LYS A 56 12.69 3.06 -15.88
CA LYS A 56 12.35 3.66 -17.19
C LYS A 56 13.40 3.45 -18.29
N ARG A 57 14.68 3.25 -17.91
CA ARG A 57 15.81 3.16 -18.84
C ARG A 57 16.24 1.72 -19.12
N CYS A 58 16.18 0.86 -18.11
CA CYS A 58 16.66 -0.52 -18.17
C CYS A 58 15.54 -1.55 -18.14
N VAL A 59 14.29 -1.15 -17.85
CA VAL A 59 13.14 -2.05 -17.71
C VAL A 59 12.03 -1.68 -18.68
N ARG A 60 11.58 -2.66 -19.44
CA ARG A 60 10.43 -2.55 -20.32
C ARG A 60 9.31 -3.41 -19.79
N LEU A 61 8.16 -2.80 -19.49
CA LEU A 61 6.96 -3.53 -19.11
C LEU A 61 6.45 -4.28 -20.35
N VAL A 62 6.43 -5.61 -20.28
CA VAL A 62 5.83 -6.45 -21.34
C VAL A 62 4.43 -6.87 -20.94
N ARG A 63 4.27 -7.30 -19.69
CA ARG A 63 2.98 -7.73 -19.17
C ARG A 63 2.86 -7.44 -17.68
N VAL A 64 1.65 -7.14 -17.26
CA VAL A 64 1.34 -6.88 -15.86
C VAL A 64 0.03 -7.56 -15.50
N GLU A 65 0.12 -8.48 -14.55
CA GLU A 65 -1.00 -9.21 -13.99
C GLU A 65 -0.97 -9.05 -12.47
N PRO A 66 -2.11 -9.04 -11.78
CA PRO A 66 -2.12 -8.97 -10.33
C PRO A 66 -1.37 -10.17 -9.72
N GLY A 67 -0.20 -9.90 -9.11
CA GLY A 67 0.68 -10.92 -8.52
C GLY A 67 1.75 -11.49 -9.46
N ARG A 68 1.75 -11.13 -10.76
CA ARG A 68 2.81 -11.48 -11.70
C ARG A 68 3.17 -10.28 -12.56
N LEU A 69 4.43 -9.89 -12.52
CA LEU A 69 4.95 -8.86 -13.39
C LEU A 69 5.94 -9.47 -14.38
N ASP A 70 5.74 -9.18 -15.66
CA ASP A 70 6.64 -9.61 -16.70
C ASP A 70 7.35 -8.40 -17.31
N VAL A 71 8.65 -8.37 -17.12
CA VAL A 71 9.49 -7.24 -17.51
C VAL A 71 10.65 -7.72 -18.35
N SER A 72 10.95 -7.00 -19.41
CA SER A 72 12.17 -7.18 -20.18
C SER A 72 13.23 -6.25 -19.65
N LEU A 73 14.31 -6.84 -19.16
CA LEU A 73 15.50 -6.10 -18.81
C LEU A 73 16.41 -6.01 -20.03
N THR A 74 17.07 -4.88 -20.21
CA THR A 74 18.19 -4.79 -21.14
C THR A 74 19.37 -5.59 -20.60
N GLU A 75 20.26 -6.02 -21.50
CA GLU A 75 21.50 -6.74 -21.18
C GLU A 75 22.41 -6.03 -20.17
N ASP A 76 22.24 -4.71 -20.01
CA ASP A 76 22.94 -3.86 -19.04
C ASP A 76 22.31 -3.88 -17.63
N ALA A 77 21.14 -4.50 -17.45
CA ALA A 77 20.44 -4.45 -16.17
C ALA A 77 21.06 -5.40 -15.13
N PRO A 78 21.38 -4.90 -13.93
CA PRO A 78 21.90 -5.75 -12.87
C PRO A 78 20.84 -6.76 -12.42
N LYS A 79 21.24 -8.01 -12.19
CA LYS A 79 20.35 -9.10 -11.71
C LYS A 79 19.67 -8.76 -10.37
N MET A 80 20.26 -7.87 -9.59
CA MET A 80 19.66 -7.32 -8.38
C MET A 80 18.43 -6.46 -8.66
N LEU A 81 18.27 -5.89 -9.86
CA LEU A 81 17.09 -5.10 -10.22
C LEU A 81 15.81 -5.91 -10.17
N LEU A 82 15.81 -7.16 -10.66
CA LEU A 82 14.67 -8.07 -10.54
C LEU A 82 14.28 -8.29 -9.07
N ASN A 83 15.29 -8.47 -8.22
CA ASN A 83 15.09 -8.68 -6.78
C ASN A 83 14.58 -7.41 -6.09
N ASP A 84 15.21 -6.27 -6.37
CA ASP A 84 14.83 -4.94 -5.87
C ASP A 84 13.40 -4.59 -6.29
N LEU A 85 13.03 -4.91 -7.54
CA LEU A 85 11.68 -4.70 -8.06
C LEU A 85 10.65 -5.59 -7.36
N THR A 86 10.98 -6.86 -7.12
CA THR A 86 10.14 -7.79 -6.36
C THR A 86 9.96 -7.31 -4.91
N ALA A 87 11.04 -6.91 -4.26
CA ALA A 87 11.04 -6.44 -2.87
C ALA A 87 10.27 -5.12 -2.73
N LYS A 88 10.48 -4.17 -3.64
CA LYS A 88 9.79 -2.89 -3.69
C LYS A 88 8.31 -3.05 -3.98
N LEU A 89 7.93 -3.81 -5.00
CA LEU A 89 6.52 -4.10 -5.27
C LEU A 89 5.84 -4.75 -4.06
N ARG A 90 6.51 -5.71 -3.41
CA ARG A 90 5.98 -6.32 -2.19
C ARG A 90 5.84 -5.34 -1.04
N ALA A 91 6.81 -4.45 -0.84
CA ALA A 91 6.75 -3.41 0.19
C ALA A 91 5.64 -2.40 -0.08
N TRP A 92 5.45 -2.01 -1.35
CA TRP A 92 4.52 -0.96 -1.75
C TRP A 92 3.07 -1.45 -1.85
N THR A 93 2.84 -2.63 -2.42
CA THR A 93 1.48 -3.16 -2.58
C THR A 93 1.06 -4.08 -1.44
N GLY A 94 1.98 -4.43 -0.54
CA GLY A 94 1.74 -5.42 0.52
C GLY A 94 1.43 -6.83 0.03
N ARG A 95 1.75 -7.16 -1.23
CA ARG A 95 1.41 -8.44 -1.88
C ARG A 95 2.65 -9.11 -2.43
N ASN A 96 2.65 -10.44 -2.52
CA ASN A 96 3.74 -11.15 -3.20
C ASN A 96 3.62 -10.96 -4.72
N TRP A 97 4.69 -10.46 -5.34
CA TRP A 97 4.78 -10.31 -6.78
C TRP A 97 5.82 -11.27 -7.34
N LEU A 98 5.45 -12.03 -8.36
CA LEU A 98 6.39 -12.82 -9.13
C LEU A 98 6.91 -11.97 -10.29
N VAL A 99 8.16 -11.53 -10.23
CA VAL A 99 8.81 -10.79 -11.32
C VAL A 99 9.54 -11.76 -12.24
N SER A 100 9.14 -11.82 -13.49
CA SER A 100 9.73 -12.67 -14.52
C SER A 100 10.47 -11.82 -15.55
N LEU A 101 11.62 -12.32 -16.02
CA LEU A 101 12.35 -11.72 -17.13
C LEU A 101 11.77 -12.25 -18.45
N SER A 102 11.10 -11.40 -19.23
CA SER A 102 10.76 -11.72 -20.62
C SER A 102 11.92 -11.36 -21.55
N LYS A 103 12.32 -12.31 -22.38
CA LYS A 103 13.26 -12.10 -23.48
C LYS A 103 12.50 -12.42 -24.77
N GLU A 104 11.86 -11.40 -25.35
CA GLU A 104 11.36 -11.39 -26.73
C GLU A 104 12.21 -10.41 -27.52
#